data_AF-A0A952WWH9-F1
#
_entry.id   AF-A0A952WWH9-F1
#
_cell.length_a   1.000
_cell.length_b   1.000
_cell.length_c   1.000
_cell.angle_alpha   90.00
_cell.angle_beta   90.00
_cell.angle_gamma   90.00
#
_symmetry.space_group_name_H-M   'P 1'
#
loop_
_entity.id
_entity.type
_entity.pdbx_description
1 polymer ?
#
loop_
_entity_poly.entity_id
_entity_poly.type
_entity_poly.pdbx_seq_one_letter_code
_entity_poly.pdbx_strand_id
1 'polypeptide(L)'
;MTPTTSRLLLSMIFLCAQVSAYLVLFNILYMSTPWDEFQTHIYTGVALHPVGLILWPLIWVRAVRWTSLRIVATLAWTAGSLLLAGAVFVGWIILAAVTGWMDEDYASAICVPLAMILWPLGTVFIWQDRLGDRAARSRAAQREGVKCPGCGYALSDIRSTTCPECGRTFTVRELVVGGEQSTVEREDK
;
A
#
# COMPACT_ATOMS: atom_id res chain seq x y z
N MET A 1 -10.37 13.98 7.70
CA MET A 1 -9.13 13.44 7.10
C MET A 1 -9.46 12.86 5.74
N THR A 2 -8.65 13.09 4.72
CA THR A 2 -8.87 12.39 3.45
C THR A 2 -8.51 10.92 3.61
N PRO A 3 -9.18 9.99 2.92
CA PRO A 3 -8.87 8.56 2.98
C PRO A 3 -7.39 8.27 2.67
N THR A 4 -6.75 9.12 1.86
CA THR A 4 -5.31 9.05 1.54
C THR A 4 -4.41 9.25 2.76
N THR A 5 -4.71 10.22 3.63
CA THR A 5 -3.88 10.51 4.82
C THR A 5 -3.91 9.36 5.82
N SER A 6 -5.09 8.76 6.06
CA SER A 6 -5.24 7.63 6.97
C SER A 6 -4.41 6.41 6.54
N ARG A 7 -4.29 6.17 5.23
CA ARG A 7 -3.55 5.04 4.66
C ARG A 7 -2.04 5.23 4.73
N LEU A 8 -1.56 6.46 4.56
CA LEU A 8 -0.15 6.80 4.77
C LEU A 8 0.26 6.58 6.23
N LEU A 9 -0.59 7.01 7.17
CA LEU A 9 -0.36 6.76 8.60
C LEU A 9 -0.34 5.26 8.91
N LEU A 10 -1.32 4.50 8.40
CA LEU A 10 -1.36 3.05 8.59
C LEU A 10 -0.12 2.36 7.99
N SER A 11 0.37 2.85 6.85
CA SER A 11 1.59 2.33 6.19
C SER A 11 2.83 2.56 7.04
N MET A 12 2.97 3.76 7.62
CA MET A 12 4.07 4.08 8.52
C MET A 12 4.02 3.25 9.79
N ILE A 13 2.83 3.10 10.40
CA ILE A 13 2.63 2.27 11.59
C ILE A 13 2.99 0.81 11.28
N PHE A 14 2.54 0.29 10.14
CA PHE A 14 2.85 -1.08 9.73
C PHE A 14 4.35 -1.29 9.52
N LEU A 15 5.04 -0.34 8.87
CA LEU A 15 6.49 -0.41 8.68
C LEU A 15 7.23 -0.41 10.02
N CYS A 16 6.85 0.47 10.95
CA CYS A 16 7.40 0.49 12.30
C CYS A 16 7.14 -0.83 13.04
N ALA A 17 5.91 -1.35 12.97
CA ALA A 17 5.54 -2.61 13.60
C ALA A 17 6.34 -3.79 13.03
N GLN A 18 6.58 -3.81 11.72
CA GLN A 18 7.36 -4.86 11.06
C GLN A 18 8.83 -4.84 11.52
N VAL A 19 9.44 -3.67 11.62
CA VAL A 19 10.81 -3.52 12.15
C VAL A 19 10.88 -3.90 13.63
N SER A 20 9.91 -3.49 14.44
CA SER A 20 9.85 -3.90 15.85
C SER A 20 9.68 -5.42 16.00
N ALA A 21 8.80 -6.03 15.21
CA ALA A 21 8.60 -7.48 15.20
C ALA A 21 9.88 -8.22 14.79
N TYR A 22 10.63 -7.68 13.82
CA TYR A 22 11.94 -8.20 13.42
C TYR A 22 12.93 -8.20 14.58
N LEU A 23 13.11 -7.06 15.25
CA LEU A 23 14.04 -6.95 16.37
C LEU A 23 13.65 -7.86 17.52
N VAL A 24 12.36 -7.95 17.86
CA VAL A 24 11.87 -8.83 18.93
C VAL A 24 12.10 -10.30 18.59
N LEU A 25 11.71 -10.74 17.39
CA LEU A 25 11.89 -12.14 16.98
C LEU A 25 13.37 -12.52 16.87
N PHE A 26 14.21 -11.63 16.33
CA PHE A 26 15.66 -11.82 16.29
C PHE A 26 16.21 -12.07 17.69
N ASN A 27 15.89 -11.22 18.67
CA ASN A 27 16.38 -11.37 20.04
C ASN A 27 15.88 -12.68 20.68
N ILE A 28 14.63 -13.07 20.44
CA ILE A 28 14.09 -14.34 20.94
C ILE A 28 14.86 -15.52 20.35
N LEU A 29 15.06 -15.55 19.02
CA LEU A 29 15.76 -16.64 18.35
C LEU A 29 17.24 -16.70 18.74
N TYR A 30 17.92 -15.56 18.79
CA TYR A 30 19.32 -15.46 19.21
C TYR A 30 19.54 -16.02 20.61
N MET A 31 18.63 -15.72 21.55
CA MET A 31 18.76 -16.15 22.95
C MET A 31 18.29 -17.60 23.19
N SER A 32 17.48 -18.17 22.29
CA SER A 32 16.84 -19.48 22.50
C SER A 32 17.41 -20.61 21.65
N THR A 33 18.24 -20.29 20.66
CA THR A 33 18.79 -21.27 19.72
C THR A 33 20.32 -21.23 19.75
N PRO A 34 21.01 -22.31 19.36
CA PRO A 34 22.46 -22.34 19.24
C PRO A 34 22.95 -21.74 17.90
N TRP A 35 22.11 -20.97 17.21
CA TRP A 35 22.44 -20.38 15.91
C TRP A 35 23.43 -19.23 16.08
N ASP A 36 24.28 -19.04 15.09
CA ASP A 36 25.10 -17.84 14.98
C ASP A 36 24.23 -16.61 14.62
N GLU A 37 24.83 -15.41 14.68
CA GLU A 37 24.14 -14.16 14.40
C GLU A 37 23.62 -14.13 12.95
N PHE A 38 24.45 -14.54 12.00
CA PHE A 38 24.10 -14.73 10.60
C PHE A 38 22.84 -15.59 10.37
N GLN A 39 22.83 -16.82 10.89
CA GLN A 39 21.69 -17.74 10.80
C GLN A 39 20.45 -17.13 11.43
N THR A 40 20.60 -16.49 12.58
CA THR A 40 19.49 -15.84 13.29
C THR A 40 18.86 -14.75 12.43
N HIS A 41 19.65 -13.91 11.76
CA HIS A 41 19.14 -12.90 10.83
C HIS A 41 18.37 -13.52 9.67
N ILE A 42 18.92 -14.56 9.04
CA ILE A 42 18.25 -15.26 7.93
C ILE A 42 16.92 -15.86 8.38
N TYR A 43 16.90 -16.64 9.45
CA TYR A 43 15.68 -17.30 9.91
C TYR A 43 14.63 -16.30 10.38
N THR A 44 15.03 -15.22 11.04
CA THR A 44 14.13 -14.12 11.40
C THR A 44 13.48 -13.50 10.16
N GLY A 45 14.30 -13.21 9.13
CA GLY A 45 13.83 -12.68 7.85
C GLY A 45 12.85 -13.62 7.16
N VAL A 46 13.20 -14.90 7.05
CA VAL A 46 12.35 -15.94 6.43
C VAL A 46 11.03 -16.10 7.17
N ALA A 47 11.02 -16.00 8.51
CA ALA A 47 9.80 -16.10 9.31
C ALA A 47 8.87 -14.89 9.15
N LEU A 48 9.41 -13.67 9.13
CA LEU A 48 8.59 -12.45 9.13
C LEU A 48 8.24 -11.91 7.75
N HIS A 49 9.04 -12.19 6.73
CA HIS A 49 8.80 -11.66 5.38
C HIS A 49 7.45 -12.13 4.79
N PRO A 50 7.05 -13.42 4.89
CA PRO A 50 5.74 -13.89 4.44
C PRO A 50 4.58 -13.19 5.17
N VAL A 51 4.72 -12.91 6.46
CA VAL A 51 3.72 -12.17 7.24
C VAL A 51 3.53 -10.77 6.64
N GLY A 52 4.63 -10.09 6.32
CA GLY A 52 4.61 -8.81 5.63
C GLY A 52 3.93 -8.90 4.25
N LEU A 53 4.30 -9.90 3.45
CA LEU A 53 3.77 -10.13 2.11
C LEU A 53 2.26 -10.44 2.09
N ILE A 54 1.72 -11.02 3.16
CA ILE A 54 0.30 -11.37 3.28
C ILE A 54 -0.51 -10.20 3.87
N LEU A 55 -0.06 -9.64 5.00
CA LEU A 55 -0.81 -8.59 5.70
C LEU A 55 -0.86 -7.30 4.90
N TRP A 56 0.21 -6.98 4.17
CA TRP A 56 0.29 -5.72 3.43
C TRP A 56 -0.77 -5.61 2.31
N PRO A 57 -0.94 -6.58 1.40
CA PRO A 57 -2.05 -6.57 0.44
C PRO A 57 -3.43 -6.59 1.11
N LEU A 58 -3.60 -7.28 2.24
CA LEU A 58 -4.88 -7.31 2.97
C LEU A 58 -5.30 -5.92 3.46
N ILE A 59 -4.34 -5.12 3.95
CA ILE A 59 -4.58 -3.72 4.35
C ILE A 59 -5.06 -2.89 3.15
N TRP A 60 -4.54 -3.19 1.96
CA TRP A 60 -4.75 -2.39 0.75
C TRP A 60 -5.80 -2.94 -0.22
N VAL A 61 -6.35 -4.14 0.02
CA VAL A 61 -7.22 -4.84 -0.94
C VAL A 61 -8.45 -4.03 -1.33
N ARG A 62 -9.03 -3.29 -0.37
CA ARG A 62 -10.19 -2.40 -0.59
C ARG A 62 -9.81 -1.03 -1.12
N ALA A 63 -8.55 -0.64 -0.96
CA ALA A 63 -8.03 0.67 -1.32
C ALA A 63 -7.55 0.73 -2.78
N VAL A 64 -7.03 -0.39 -3.28
CA VAL A 64 -6.39 -0.50 -4.59
C VAL A 64 -7.35 -1.16 -5.56
N ARG A 65 -7.60 -0.52 -6.70
CA ARG A 65 -8.20 -1.21 -7.85
C ARG A 65 -7.14 -2.13 -8.46
N TRP A 66 -7.31 -3.42 -8.28
CA TRP A 66 -6.40 -4.43 -8.80
C TRP A 66 -6.60 -4.58 -10.30
N THR A 67 -5.69 -3.98 -11.07
CA THR A 67 -5.58 -4.20 -12.51
C THR A 67 -4.47 -5.21 -12.79
N SER A 68 -4.54 -5.92 -13.92
CA SER A 68 -3.48 -6.87 -14.30
C SER A 68 -2.09 -6.23 -14.32
N LEU A 69 -2.00 -4.97 -14.76
CA LEU A 69 -0.75 -4.20 -14.74
C LEU A 69 -0.21 -4.01 -13.31
N ARG A 70 -1.06 -3.66 -12.33
CA ARG A 70 -0.63 -3.48 -10.93
C ARG A 70 -0.22 -4.81 -10.30
N ILE A 71 -0.91 -5.91 -10.63
CA ILE A 71 -0.55 -7.25 -10.18
C ILE A 71 0.85 -7.62 -10.71
N VAL A 72 1.06 -7.52 -12.03
CA VAL A 72 2.36 -7.82 -12.66
C VAL A 72 3.45 -6.92 -12.10
N ALA A 73 3.21 -5.61 -11.96
CA ALA A 73 4.19 -4.69 -11.37
C ALA A 73 4.51 -5.03 -9.92
N THR A 74 3.53 -5.43 -9.11
CA THR A 74 3.74 -5.84 -7.71
C THR A 74 4.57 -7.13 -7.64
N LEU A 75 4.27 -8.11 -8.49
CA LEU A 75 5.03 -9.36 -8.57
C LEU A 75 6.46 -9.12 -9.06
N ALA A 76 6.64 -8.32 -10.12
CA ALA A 76 7.94 -7.95 -10.65
C ALA A 76 8.77 -7.17 -9.62
N TRP A 77 8.14 -6.26 -8.87
CA TRP A 77 8.80 -5.54 -7.79
C TRP A 77 9.19 -6.46 -6.63
N THR A 78 8.34 -7.42 -6.28
CA THR A 78 8.65 -8.43 -5.24
C THR A 78 9.87 -9.24 -5.62
N ALA A 79 9.91 -9.76 -6.85
CA ALA A 79 11.09 -10.46 -7.37
C ALA A 79 12.32 -9.54 -7.42
N GLY A 80 12.15 -8.30 -7.91
CA GLY A 80 13.21 -7.31 -8.02
C GLY A 80 13.80 -6.91 -6.67
N SER A 81 13.00 -6.72 -5.62
CA SER A 81 13.48 -6.39 -4.27
C SER A 81 14.27 -7.53 -3.64
N LEU A 82 13.85 -8.79 -3.88
CA LEU A 82 14.58 -9.97 -3.41
C LEU A 82 15.90 -10.14 -4.16
N LEU A 83 15.91 -9.97 -5.49
CA LEU A 83 17.13 -10.01 -6.29
C LEU A 83 18.11 -8.90 -5.91
N LEU A 84 17.61 -7.67 -5.66
CA LEU A 84 18.43 -6.56 -5.22
C LEU A 84 19.05 -6.83 -3.84
N ALA A 85 18.27 -7.33 -2.89
CA ALA A 85 18.79 -7.70 -1.57
C ALA A 85 19.84 -8.81 -1.66
N GLY A 86 19.60 -9.84 -2.48
CA GLY A 86 20.57 -10.91 -2.74
C GLY A 86 21.85 -10.40 -3.43
N ALA A 87 21.73 -9.49 -4.39
CA ALA A 87 22.89 -8.88 -5.07
C ALA A 87 23.73 -8.02 -4.11
N VAL A 88 23.08 -7.22 -3.25
CA VAL A 88 23.78 -6.44 -2.20
C VAL A 88 24.49 -7.38 -1.24
N PHE A 89 23.84 -8.46 -0.82
CA PHE A 89 24.41 -9.46 0.06
C PHE A 89 25.64 -10.16 -0.54
N VAL A 90 25.54 -10.64 -1.79
CA VAL A 90 26.68 -11.26 -2.51
C VAL A 90 27.82 -10.25 -2.71
N GLY A 91 27.51 -9.02 -3.09
CA GLY A 91 28.50 -7.95 -3.23
C GLY A 91 29.25 -7.68 -1.92
N TRP A 92 28.54 -7.75 -0.79
CA TRP A 92 29.14 -7.60 0.53
C TRP A 92 30.08 -8.76 0.88
N ILE A 93 29.68 -10.01 0.61
CA ILE A 93 30.55 -11.18 0.82
C ILE A 93 31.84 -11.04 0.01
N ILE A 94 31.73 -10.64 -1.27
CA ILE A 94 32.91 -10.43 -2.13
C ILE A 94 33.81 -9.33 -1.55
N LEU A 95 33.22 -8.22 -1.11
CA LEU A 95 33.96 -7.12 -0.50
C LEU A 95 34.65 -7.53 0.81
N ALA A 96 33.97 -8.29 1.66
CA ALA A 96 34.52 -8.84 2.89
C ALA A 96 35.70 -9.78 2.59
N ALA A 97 35.57 -10.67 1.62
CA ALA A 97 36.63 -11.59 1.21
C ALA A 97 37.87 -10.89 0.63
N VAL A 98 37.68 -9.78 -0.10
CA VAL A 98 38.79 -9.01 -0.70
C VAL A 98 39.48 -8.10 0.31
N THR A 99 38.71 -7.47 1.20
CA THR A 99 39.26 -6.48 2.13
C THR A 99 39.74 -7.11 3.44
N GLY A 100 39.05 -8.14 3.94
CA GLY A 100 39.25 -8.72 5.28
C GLY A 100 38.75 -7.83 6.42
N TRP A 101 38.03 -6.74 6.13
CA TRP A 101 37.67 -5.71 7.11
C TRP A 101 36.21 -5.79 7.56
N MET A 102 35.39 -6.64 6.95
CA MET A 102 33.96 -6.67 7.19
C MET A 102 33.53 -8.05 7.69
N ASP A 103 32.80 -8.04 8.80
CA ASP A 103 32.17 -9.24 9.35
C ASP A 103 30.92 -9.63 8.53
N GLU A 104 30.70 -10.93 8.38
CA GLU A 104 29.55 -11.48 7.63
C GLU A 104 28.23 -11.14 8.33
N ASP A 105 28.26 -11.01 9.66
CA ASP A 105 27.12 -10.66 10.50
C ASP A 105 26.51 -9.31 10.12
N TYR A 106 27.35 -8.29 9.86
CA TYR A 106 26.89 -6.96 9.44
C TYR A 106 26.15 -6.98 8.09
N ALA A 107 26.55 -7.87 7.18
CA ALA A 107 25.90 -7.99 5.88
C ALA A 107 24.44 -8.42 6.06
N SER A 108 24.21 -9.44 6.88
CA SER A 108 22.88 -10.00 7.13
C SER A 108 22.01 -9.04 7.95
N ALA A 109 22.59 -8.35 8.93
CA ALA A 109 21.92 -7.36 9.76
C ALA A 109 21.34 -6.18 8.95
N ILE A 110 21.98 -5.83 7.82
CA ILE A 110 21.53 -4.74 6.94
C ILE A 110 20.64 -5.25 5.81
N CYS A 111 21.03 -6.33 5.13
CA CYS A 111 20.36 -6.79 3.91
C CYS A 111 18.93 -7.27 4.18
N VAL A 112 18.69 -7.97 5.30
CA VAL A 112 17.37 -8.52 5.62
C VAL A 112 16.35 -7.39 5.91
N PRO A 113 16.61 -6.43 6.82
CA PRO A 113 15.71 -5.29 7.01
C PRO A 113 15.55 -4.43 5.77
N LEU A 114 16.60 -4.27 4.97
CA LEU A 114 16.54 -3.48 3.73
C LEU A 114 15.52 -4.08 2.74
N ALA A 115 15.52 -5.40 2.56
CA ALA A 115 14.50 -6.07 1.73
C ALA A 115 13.08 -5.82 2.26
N MET A 116 12.90 -5.88 3.58
CA MET A 116 11.62 -5.64 4.24
C MET A 116 11.13 -4.19 4.13
N ILE A 117 12.04 -3.22 3.98
CA ILE A 117 11.71 -1.79 3.82
C ILE A 117 11.50 -1.41 2.34
N LEU A 118 12.37 -1.89 1.45
CA LEU A 118 12.29 -1.57 0.02
C LEU A 118 11.02 -2.11 -0.63
N TRP A 119 10.61 -3.33 -0.25
CA TRP A 119 9.40 -3.93 -0.78
C TRP A 119 8.15 -3.07 -0.58
N PRO A 120 7.72 -2.73 0.66
CA PRO A 120 6.52 -1.92 0.88
C PRO A 120 6.65 -0.53 0.27
N LEU A 121 7.83 0.10 0.34
CA LEU A 121 8.06 1.41 -0.29
C LEU A 121 7.76 1.40 -1.79
N GLY A 122 8.28 0.43 -2.54
CA GLY A 122 7.99 0.35 -3.97
C GLY A 122 6.53 0.02 -4.27
N THR A 123 5.89 -0.84 -3.47
CA THR A 123 4.44 -1.09 -3.65
C THR A 123 3.58 0.14 -3.40
N VAL A 124 3.95 1.04 -2.47
CA VAL A 124 3.25 2.33 -2.31
C VAL A 124 3.27 3.11 -3.61
N PHE A 125 4.41 3.18 -4.31
CA PHE A 125 4.51 3.88 -5.60
C PHE A 125 3.72 3.18 -6.71
N ILE A 126 3.71 1.84 -6.74
CA ILE A 126 2.96 1.06 -7.74
C ILE A 126 1.44 1.21 -7.53
N TRP A 127 0.99 1.33 -6.29
CA TRP A 127 -0.42 1.39 -5.92
C TRP A 127 -0.99 2.82 -5.88
N GLN A 128 -0.14 3.84 -5.99
CA GLN A 128 -0.59 5.22 -6.11
C GLN A 128 -1.46 5.40 -7.36
N ASP A 129 -2.66 5.95 -7.16
CA ASP A 129 -3.53 6.30 -8.27
C ASP A 129 -2.87 7.37 -9.14
N ARG A 130 -2.60 7.00 -10.40
CA ARG A 130 -2.06 7.92 -11.40
C ARG A 130 -3.06 9.04 -11.65
N LEU A 131 -2.57 10.22 -12.01
CA LEU A 131 -3.43 11.36 -12.36
C LEU A 131 -4.44 11.00 -13.47
N GLY A 132 -4.06 10.12 -14.40
CA GLY A 132 -4.95 9.57 -15.41
C GLY A 132 -6.14 8.79 -14.83
N ASP A 133 -5.91 7.95 -13.81
CA ASP A 133 -6.96 7.17 -13.14
C ASP A 133 -7.92 8.11 -12.39
N ARG A 134 -7.39 9.17 -11.78
CA ARG A 134 -8.20 10.21 -11.13
C ARG A 134 -9.06 10.96 -12.13
N ALA A 135 -8.49 11.37 -13.26
CA ALA A 135 -9.21 12.07 -14.32
C ALA A 135 -10.24 11.17 -15.03
N ALA A 136 -9.95 9.88 -15.19
CA ALA A 136 -10.90 8.92 -15.73
C ALA A 136 -12.10 8.73 -14.79
N ARG A 137 -11.86 8.64 -13.48
CA ARG A 137 -12.94 8.59 -12.47
C ARG A 137 -13.76 9.87 -12.42
N SER A 138 -13.11 11.04 -12.49
CA SER A 138 -13.85 12.31 -12.52
C SER A 138 -14.72 12.41 -13.77
N ARG A 139 -14.23 11.96 -14.94
CA ARG A 139 -15.02 11.90 -16.18
C ARG A 139 -16.14 10.87 -16.12
N ALA A 140 -15.91 9.70 -15.53
CA ALA A 140 -16.95 8.68 -15.35
C ALA A 140 -18.06 9.20 -14.42
N ALA A 141 -17.69 9.82 -13.30
CA ALA A 141 -18.63 10.47 -12.39
C ALA A 141 -19.39 11.63 -13.06
N GLN A 142 -18.72 12.42 -13.91
CA GLN A 142 -19.37 13.45 -14.72
C GLN A 142 -20.37 12.85 -15.74
N ARG A 143 -20.07 11.69 -16.33
CA ARG A 143 -20.97 11.00 -17.29
C ARG A 143 -22.20 10.40 -16.64
N GLU A 144 -22.08 9.88 -15.42
CA GLU A 144 -23.23 9.36 -14.66
C GLU A 144 -24.21 10.47 -14.26
N GLY A 145 -23.77 11.73 -14.34
CA GLY A 145 -24.56 12.92 -14.07
C GLY A 145 -24.80 13.10 -12.57
N VAL A 146 -24.66 14.33 -12.08
CA VAL A 146 -25.07 14.63 -10.70
C VAL A 146 -26.57 14.51 -10.63
N LYS A 147 -27.12 13.64 -9.78
CA LYS A 147 -28.57 13.51 -9.59
C LYS A 147 -29.02 14.29 -8.37
N CYS A 148 -30.20 14.90 -8.46
CA CYS A 148 -30.84 15.55 -7.33
C CYS A 148 -31.13 14.51 -6.23
N PRO A 149 -30.64 14.67 -4.99
CA PRO A 149 -30.88 13.70 -3.92
C PRO A 149 -32.35 13.67 -3.45
N GLY A 150 -33.15 14.68 -3.81
CA GLY A 150 -34.58 14.71 -3.48
C GLY A 150 -35.46 13.91 -4.43
N CYS A 151 -35.27 14.07 -5.75
CA CYS A 151 -36.16 13.46 -6.76
C CYS A 151 -35.43 12.58 -7.79
N GLY A 152 -34.11 12.47 -7.74
CA GLY A 152 -33.31 11.67 -8.68
C GLY A 152 -33.08 12.32 -10.06
N TYR A 153 -33.62 13.52 -10.32
CA TYR A 153 -33.47 14.21 -11.59
C TYR A 153 -32.00 14.52 -11.93
N ALA A 154 -31.59 14.33 -13.18
CA ALA A 154 -30.22 14.59 -13.63
C ALA A 154 -29.96 16.10 -13.74
N LEU A 155 -29.00 16.60 -12.95
CA LEU A 155 -28.57 18.00 -12.90
C LEU A 155 -27.39 18.29 -13.84
N SER A 156 -27.05 17.37 -14.75
CA SER A 156 -25.83 17.43 -15.58
C SER A 156 -25.74 18.64 -16.52
N ASP A 157 -26.85 19.34 -16.77
CA ASP A 157 -26.92 20.45 -17.74
C ASP A 157 -27.49 21.75 -17.13
N ILE A 158 -27.68 21.79 -15.81
CA ILE A 158 -28.32 22.92 -15.13
C ILE A 158 -27.25 23.80 -14.49
N ARG A 159 -27.29 25.11 -14.80
CA ARG A 159 -26.40 26.12 -14.19
C ARG A 159 -26.94 26.69 -12.88
N SER A 160 -28.17 26.37 -12.49
CA SER A 160 -28.77 26.82 -11.22
C SER A 160 -28.47 25.83 -10.08
N THR A 161 -28.49 26.32 -8.85
CA THR A 161 -28.37 25.51 -7.62
C THR A 161 -29.71 24.92 -7.17
N THR A 162 -30.79 25.14 -7.93
CA THR A 162 -32.15 24.73 -7.60
C THR A 162 -32.64 23.68 -8.60
N CYS A 163 -33.11 22.53 -8.11
CA CYS A 163 -33.67 21.50 -8.99
C CYS A 163 -35.00 21.98 -9.60
N PRO A 164 -35.18 21.90 -10.93
CA PRO A 164 -36.41 22.36 -11.59
C PRO A 164 -37.62 21.48 -11.26
N GLU A 165 -37.40 20.20 -10.93
CA GLU A 165 -38.50 19.27 -10.66
C GLU A 165 -39.04 19.40 -9.24
N CYS A 166 -38.17 19.50 -8.23
CA CYS A 166 -38.59 19.51 -6.83
C CYS A 166 -38.40 20.85 -6.11
N GLY A 167 -37.80 21.85 -6.76
CA GLY A 167 -37.58 23.18 -6.20
C GLY A 167 -36.56 23.25 -5.06
N ARG A 168 -35.93 22.13 -4.68
CA ARG A 168 -34.94 22.12 -3.60
C ARG A 168 -33.65 22.78 -4.08
N THR A 169 -33.14 23.70 -3.27
CA THR A 169 -31.84 24.37 -3.48
C THR A 169 -30.76 23.58 -2.76
N PHE A 170 -29.60 23.40 -3.41
CA PHE A 170 -28.47 22.68 -2.85
C PHE A 170 -27.22 23.53 -2.85
N THR A 171 -26.39 23.34 -1.84
CA THR A 171 -25.01 23.79 -1.89
C THR A 171 -24.16 22.80 -2.70
N VAL A 172 -23.07 23.28 -3.32
CA VAL A 172 -22.11 22.41 -4.02
C VAL A 172 -21.62 21.27 -3.12
N ARG A 173 -21.49 21.54 -1.81
CA ARG A 173 -21.07 20.55 -0.82
C ARG A 173 -22.08 19.41 -0.66
N GLU A 174 -23.38 19.73 -0.61
CA GLU A 174 -24.45 18.73 -0.51
C GLU A 174 -24.55 17.87 -1.77
N LEU A 175 -24.33 18.45 -2.96
CA LEU A 175 -24.31 17.70 -4.22
C LEU A 175 -23.14 16.72 -4.31
N VAL A 176 -21.98 17.09 -3.76
CA VAL A 176 -20.80 16.19 -3.73
C VAL A 176 -20.98 15.07 -2.71
N VAL A 177 -21.58 15.35 -1.54
CA VAL A 177 -21.77 14.35 -0.47
C VAL A 177 -22.95 13.43 -0.74
N GLY A 178 -24.06 13.94 -1.29
CA GLY A 178 -25.28 13.16 -1.54
C GLY A 178 -25.13 12.07 -2.62
N GLY A 179 -24.19 12.24 -3.56
CA GLY A 179 -23.88 11.23 -4.56
C GLY A 179 -23.33 9.92 -3.96
N GLU A 180 -22.59 10.00 -2.86
CA GLU A 180 -21.96 8.84 -2.20
C GLU A 180 -22.98 7.97 -1.44
N GLN A 181 -24.10 8.54 -0.96
CA GLN A 181 -25.11 7.79 -0.17
C GLN A 181 -26.06 6.96 -1.05
N SER A 182 -26.35 7.40 -2.27
CA SER A 182 -27.32 6.72 -3.16
C SER A 182 -26.84 5.35 -3.69
N THR A 183 -25.54 5.06 -3.64
CA THR A 183 -24.99 3.75 -4.05
C THR A 183 -25.09 2.68 -2.97
N VAL A 184 -25.23 3.05 -1.70
CA VAL A 184 -25.24 2.09 -0.58
C VAL A 184 -26.62 1.44 -0.39
N GLU A 185 -27.72 2.17 -0.66
CA GLU A 185 -29.09 1.65 -0.49
C GLU A 185 -29.55 0.66 -1.58
N ARG A 186 -28.75 0.46 -2.64
CA ARG A 186 -29.14 -0.40 -3.78
C ARG A 186 -28.62 -1.83 -3.69
N GLU A 187 -27.77 -2.18 -2.72
CA GLU A 187 -27.27 -3.55 -2.52
C GLU A 187 -28.14 -4.40 -1.56
N ASP A 188 -29.16 -3.83 -0.92
CA ASP A 188 -30.00 -4.52 0.09
C ASP A 188 -31.41 -4.95 -0.42
N LYS A 189 -31.62 -5.04 -1.74
CA LYS A 189 -32.84 -5.61 -2.35
C LYS A 189 -32.53 -6.61 -3.44
#